data_AF-A0A2J8V0M9-F1
#
_entry.id   AF-A0A2J8V0M9-F1
#
_cell.length_a   1.000
_cell.length_b   1.000
_cell.length_c   1.000
_cell.angle_alpha   90.00
_cell.angle_beta   90.00
_cell.angle_gamma   90.00
#
_symmetry.space_group_name_H-M   'P 1'
#
loop_
_entity.id
_entity.type
_entity.pdbx_description
1 polymer ?
#
loop_
_entity_poly.entity_id
_entity_poly.type
_entity_poly.pdbx_seq_one_letter_code
_entity_poly.pdbx_strand_id
1 'polypeptide(L)'
;MSGDPDVLEYYKNDHSKKPLRIINLNFCEQVDAGLTFNKKELQDSFVFDIKTSERTFYLVAETEEDMNKWVQSICQICGFNQAEESTDSLRNVSSAGHGPRSSPAELSSSSQHLLRERKSSAPSHSSQPTL
;
A
#
# COMPACT_ATOMS: atom_id res chain seq x y z
N MET A 1 9.68 -8.89 -22.56
CA MET A 1 9.35 -8.29 -21.26
C MET A 1 7.86 -8.01 -21.28
N SER A 2 7.12 -8.47 -20.27
CA SER A 2 5.66 -8.33 -20.22
C SER A 2 5.22 -6.86 -20.13
N GLY A 3 6.09 -5.96 -19.65
CA GLY A 3 5.80 -4.54 -19.49
C GLY A 3 4.87 -4.22 -18.31
N ASP A 4 4.56 -5.23 -17.50
CA ASP A 4 3.75 -5.11 -16.29
C ASP A 4 4.65 -4.60 -15.14
N PRO A 5 4.31 -3.44 -14.53
CA PRO A 5 5.11 -2.86 -13.46
C PRO A 5 5.03 -3.64 -12.14
N ASP A 6 4.02 -4.50 -11.97
CA ASP A 6 3.76 -5.20 -10.71
C ASP A 6 4.42 -6.59 -10.66
N VAL A 7 5.27 -6.92 -11.64
CA VAL A 7 5.97 -8.20 -11.69
C VAL A 7 7.48 -8.01 -11.84
N LEU A 8 8.23 -8.83 -11.12
CA LEU A 8 9.67 -8.96 -11.29
C LEU A 8 9.99 -10.22 -12.11
N GLU A 9 10.56 -10.02 -13.29
CA GLU A 9 10.95 -11.09 -14.20
C GLU A 9 12.48 -11.23 -14.20
N TYR A 10 12.99 -12.45 -14.00
CA TYR A 10 14.40 -12.73 -14.25
C TYR A 10 14.59 -13.80 -15.31
N TYR A 11 15.63 -13.60 -16.12
CA TYR A 11 15.91 -14.36 -17.32
C TYR A 11 17.27 -15.05 -17.19
N LYS A 12 17.53 -16.05 -18.02
CA LYS A 12 18.84 -16.71 -18.03
C LYS A 12 19.95 -15.77 -18.50
N ASN A 13 19.61 -14.87 -19.42
CA ASN A 13 20.45 -13.83 -20.00
C ASN A 13 19.57 -12.85 -20.78
N ASP A 14 20.15 -11.74 -21.21
CA ASP A 14 19.43 -10.62 -21.86
C ASP A 14 18.78 -10.99 -23.20
N HIS A 15 19.23 -12.07 -23.85
CA HIS A 15 18.70 -12.54 -25.13
C HIS A 15 17.53 -13.52 -24.96
N SER A 16 17.25 -13.96 -23.73
CA SER A 16 16.21 -14.95 -23.47
C SER A 16 14.82 -14.32 -23.60
N LYS A 17 13.96 -14.95 -24.41
CA LYS A 17 12.56 -14.48 -24.62
C LYS A 17 11.59 -14.92 -23.52
N LYS A 18 11.93 -15.97 -22.78
CA LYS A 18 11.09 -16.54 -21.72
C LYS A 18 11.78 -16.31 -20.36
N PRO A 19 11.06 -15.76 -19.37
CA PRO A 19 11.62 -15.62 -18.03
C PRO A 19 11.82 -16.99 -17.40
N LEU A 20 12.89 -17.12 -16.61
CA LEU A 20 13.09 -18.28 -15.74
C LEU A 20 12.04 -18.30 -14.64
N ARG A 21 11.68 -17.12 -14.13
CA ARG A 21 10.59 -16.95 -13.19
C ARG A 21 10.04 -15.53 -13.26
N ILE A 22 8.76 -15.44 -12.91
CA ILE A 22 8.02 -14.21 -12.71
C ILE A 22 7.60 -14.22 -11.24
N ILE A 23 7.94 -13.16 -10.51
CA ILE A 23 7.51 -12.93 -9.14
C ILE A 23 6.44 -11.85 -9.20
N ASN A 24 5.22 -12.16 -8.80
CA ASN A 24 4.15 -11.18 -8.75
C ASN A 24 4.27 -10.40 -7.43
N LEU A 25 4.58 -9.10 -7.54
CA LEU A 25 4.83 -8.23 -6.41
C LEU A 25 3.54 -7.84 -5.67
N ASN A 26 2.36 -8.02 -6.28
CA ASN A 26 1.08 -7.86 -5.58
C ASN A 26 0.90 -8.85 -4.43
N PHE A 27 1.61 -9.98 -4.44
CA PHE A 27 1.61 -10.97 -3.35
C PHE A 27 2.84 -10.87 -2.44
N CYS A 28 3.64 -9.80 -2.61
CA CYS A 28 4.75 -9.53 -1.72
C CYS A 28 4.21 -9.10 -0.35
N GLU A 29 4.62 -9.81 0.69
CA GLU A 29 4.25 -9.55 2.08
C GLU A 29 5.34 -8.78 2.82
N GLN A 30 6.59 -8.98 2.41
CA GLN A 30 7.78 -8.38 3.04
C GLN A 30 8.95 -8.33 2.06
N VAL A 31 9.80 -7.33 2.24
CA VAL A 31 11.10 -7.21 1.58
C VAL A 31 12.10 -6.74 2.64
N ASP A 32 13.16 -7.51 2.90
CA ASP A 32 14.21 -7.14 3.85
C ASP A 32 15.56 -6.97 3.14
N ALA A 33 16.34 -5.99 3.59
CA ALA A 33 17.68 -5.68 3.10
C ALA A 33 18.76 -6.15 4.08
N GLY A 34 19.99 -6.35 3.59
CA GLY A 34 21.15 -6.57 4.45
C GLY A 34 21.15 -7.93 5.17
N LEU A 35 20.56 -8.96 4.55
CA LEU A 35 20.53 -10.30 5.11
C LEU A 35 21.94 -10.89 5.13
N THR A 36 22.32 -11.45 6.28
CA THR A 36 23.62 -12.10 6.46
C THR A 36 23.45 -13.62 6.52
N PHE A 37 24.26 -14.33 5.74
CA PHE A 37 24.29 -15.79 5.72
C PHE A 37 25.61 -16.31 6.29
N ASN A 38 25.56 -17.40 7.05
CA ASN A 38 26.75 -18.03 7.61
C ASN A 38 27.61 -18.77 6.56
N LYS A 39 27.22 -18.76 5.28
CA LYS A 39 27.96 -19.38 4.19
C LYS A 39 29.05 -18.44 3.69
N LYS A 40 30.30 -18.93 3.65
CA LYS A 40 31.49 -18.13 3.30
C LYS A 40 31.37 -17.36 1.97
N GLU A 41 30.65 -17.90 0.99
CA GLU A 41 30.45 -17.26 -0.32
C GLU A 41 29.47 -16.07 -0.29
N LEU A 42 28.68 -15.93 0.78
CA LEU A 42 27.65 -14.89 0.93
C LEU A 42 27.96 -13.89 2.06
N GLN A 43 29.10 -14.03 2.76
CA GLN A 43 29.42 -13.17 3.91
C GLN A 43 29.66 -11.71 3.54
N ASP A 44 30.17 -11.45 2.34
CA ASP A 44 30.41 -10.10 1.79
C ASP A 44 29.46 -9.79 0.63
N SER A 45 28.29 -10.43 0.61
CA SER A 45 27.28 -10.23 -0.43
C SER A 45 26.17 -9.29 0.05
N PHE A 46 25.65 -8.47 -0.87
CA PHE A 46 24.54 -7.57 -0.60
C PHE A 46 23.22 -8.29 -0.88
N VAL A 47 22.74 -9.02 0.13
CA VAL A 47 21.58 -9.90 -0.02
C VAL A 47 20.31 -9.21 0.48
N PHE A 48 19.26 -9.29 -0.32
CA PHE A 48 17.90 -8.93 0.07
C PHE A 48 16.95 -10.07 -0.24
N ASP A 49 15.80 -10.10 0.41
CA ASP A 49 14.76 -11.07 0.11
C ASP A 49 13.42 -10.44 -0.28
N ILE A 50 12.64 -11.20 -1.04
CA ILE A 50 11.26 -10.89 -1.38
C ILE A 50 10.43 -12.06 -0.87
N LYS A 51 9.64 -11.82 0.18
CA LYS A 51 8.74 -12.81 0.74
C LYS A 51 7.37 -12.64 0.12
N THR A 52 6.92 -13.69 -0.56
CA THR A 52 5.54 -13.83 -1.04
C THR A 52 4.81 -14.86 -0.19
N SER A 53 3.48 -14.91 -0.32
CA SER A 53 2.61 -15.86 0.37
C SER A 53 3.03 -17.33 0.21
N GLU A 54 3.67 -17.69 -0.90
CA GLU A 54 4.07 -19.07 -1.21
C GLU A 54 5.58 -19.33 -1.03
N ARG A 55 6.41 -18.30 -1.10
CA ARG A 55 7.87 -18.46 -1.22
C ARG A 55 8.63 -17.19 -0.85
N THR A 56 9.77 -17.37 -0.21
CA THR A 56 10.82 -16.35 -0.09
C THR A 56 11.86 -16.50 -1.19
N PHE A 57 12.18 -15.41 -1.87
CA PHE A 57 13.23 -15.31 -2.88
C PHE A 57 14.40 -14.54 -2.30
N TYR A 58 15.60 -15.11 -2.30
CA TYR A 58 16.83 -14.43 -1.89
C TYR A 58 17.59 -13.99 -3.14
N LEU A 59 17.95 -12.72 -3.22
CA LEU A 59 18.66 -12.11 -4.34
C LEU A 59 19.93 -11.42 -3.84
N VAL A 60 20.97 -11.50 -4.65
CA VAL A 60 22.28 -10.90 -4.36
C VAL A 60 22.51 -9.77 -5.35
N ALA A 61 22.84 -8.58 -4.86
CA ALA A 61 23.31 -7.46 -5.66
C ALA A 61 24.84 -7.37 -5.68
N GLU A 62 25.38 -6.68 -6.68
CA GLU A 62 26.84 -6.43 -6.79
C GLU A 62 27.33 -5.38 -5.79
N THR A 63 26.47 -4.43 -5.43
CA THR A 63 26.78 -3.32 -4.53
C THR A 63 25.66 -3.11 -3.51
N GLU A 64 25.99 -2.48 -2.40
CA GLU A 64 25.00 -2.08 -1.38
C GLU A 64 23.99 -1.09 -1.96
N GLU A 65 24.47 -0.15 -2.78
CA GLU A 65 23.62 0.84 -3.43
C GLU A 65 22.61 0.19 -4.36
N ASP A 66 22.99 -0.84 -5.11
CA ASP A 66 22.06 -1.54 -5.99
C ASP A 66 21.04 -2.37 -5.21
N MET A 67 21.46 -3.03 -4.11
CA MET A 67 20.52 -3.67 -3.19
C MET A 67 19.49 -2.67 -2.67
N ASN A 68 19.93 -1.49 -2.21
CA ASN A 68 19.05 -0.45 -1.69
C ASN A 68 18.09 0.07 -2.76
N LYS A 69 18.55 0.29 -3.99
CA LYS A 69 17.66 0.69 -5.11
C LYS A 69 16.61 -0.37 -5.42
N TRP A 70 16.99 -1.66 -5.39
CA TRP A 70 16.05 -2.76 -5.62
C TRP A 70 14.98 -2.81 -4.54
N VAL A 71 15.38 -2.79 -3.27
CA VAL A 71 14.45 -2.81 -2.13
C VAL A 71 13.54 -1.59 -2.15
N GLN A 72 14.06 -0.39 -2.39
CA GLN A 72 13.27 0.84 -2.51
C GLN A 72 12.22 0.75 -3.64
N SER A 73 12.61 0.26 -4.81
CA SER A 73 11.71 0.13 -5.95
C SER A 73 10.58 -0.87 -5.66
N ILE A 74 10.91 -2.01 -5.03
CA ILE A 74 9.93 -3.02 -4.65
C ILE A 74 9.00 -2.48 -3.56
N CYS A 75 9.53 -1.81 -2.53
CA CYS A 75 8.72 -1.14 -1.50
C CYS A 75 7.71 -0.17 -2.12
N GLN A 76 8.14 0.63 -3.09
CA GLN A 76 7.28 1.60 -3.77
C GLN A 76 6.15 0.91 -4.54
N ILE A 77 6.43 -0.18 -5.25
CA ILE A 77 5.42 -0.96 -5.99
C ILE A 77 4.43 -1.61 -5.01
N CYS A 78 4.92 -2.23 -3.94
CA CYS A 78 4.09 -2.93 -2.96
C CYS A 78 3.34 -1.99 -1.99
N GLY A 79 3.63 -0.68 -2.02
CA GLY A 79 3.04 0.28 -1.09
C GLY A 79 3.53 0.12 0.36
N PHE A 80 4.72 -0.44 0.56
CA PHE A 80 5.33 -0.52 1.89
C PHE A 80 5.78 0.88 2.31
N ASN A 81 5.29 1.35 3.46
CA ASN A 81 5.76 2.59 4.05
C ASN A 81 7.17 2.37 4.60
N GLN A 82 8.19 2.85 3.89
CA GLN A 82 9.53 2.90 4.42
C GLN A 82 9.51 3.84 5.63
N ALA A 83 9.89 3.34 6.81
CA ALA A 83 10.13 4.17 7.98
C ALA A 83 11.37 5.05 7.70
N GLU A 84 11.13 6.17 7.04
CA GLU A 84 11.87 7.43 7.06
C GLU A 84 13.36 7.34 7.48
N GLU A 85 14.24 6.96 6.55
CA GLU A 85 15.59 7.55 6.54
C GLU A 85 15.60 8.66 5.48
N SER A 86 15.18 9.84 5.94
CA SER A 86 15.10 11.06 5.14
C SER A 86 16.48 11.48 4.64
N THR A 87 16.78 11.17 3.38
CA THR A 87 17.66 12.03 2.59
C THR A 87 16.80 12.82 1.60
N ASP A 88 16.81 14.11 1.83
CA ASP A 88 16.06 15.17 1.18
C ASP A 88 16.06 15.05 -0.36
N SER A 89 14.94 14.62 -0.96
CA SER A 89 14.68 14.81 -2.39
C SER A 89 13.18 14.83 -2.65
N LEU A 90 12.64 16.03 -2.47
CA LEU A 90 11.39 16.57 -2.99
C LEU A 90 10.88 15.85 -4.25
N ARG A 91 9.76 15.12 -4.10
CA ARG A 91 8.67 15.12 -5.10
C ARG A 91 7.39 14.60 -4.46
N ASN A 92 6.78 15.52 -3.73
CA ASN A 92 5.36 15.61 -3.50
C ASN A 92 4.59 15.46 -4.83
N VAL A 93 4.03 14.29 -5.08
CA VAL A 93 2.88 14.11 -5.97
C VAL A 93 1.71 13.62 -5.14
N SER A 94 1.03 14.60 -4.55
CA SER A 94 -0.41 14.65 -4.29
C SER A 94 -1.12 13.31 -4.04
N SER A 95 -1.02 12.81 -2.81
CA SER A 95 -2.11 12.01 -2.24
C SER A 95 -3.29 12.95 -1.96
N ALA A 96 -4.19 13.10 -2.94
CA ALA A 96 -5.50 13.69 -2.70
C ALA A 96 -6.29 12.73 -1.80
N GLY A 97 -6.14 12.92 -0.49
CA GLY A 97 -7.01 12.34 0.51
C GLY A 97 -8.43 12.85 0.29
N HIS A 98 -9.36 11.93 0.04
CA HIS A 98 -10.78 12.20 0.21
C HIS A 98 -11.34 11.16 1.20
N GLY A 99 -11.11 11.45 2.48
CA GLY A 99 -11.98 11.01 3.57
C GLY A 99 -13.19 11.94 3.71
N PRO A 100 -14.26 11.51 4.39
CA PRO A 100 -15.63 11.54 3.89
C PRO A 100 -16.43 12.77 4.37
N ARG A 101 -17.33 13.31 3.55
CA ARG A 101 -18.38 14.22 4.07
C ARG A 101 -19.59 14.42 3.15
N SER A 102 -20.74 13.96 3.65
CA SER A 102 -22.10 14.52 3.53
C SER A 102 -22.81 14.57 2.16
N SER A 103 -23.79 13.67 1.99
CA SER A 103 -25.10 14.00 1.37
C SER A 103 -25.88 14.95 2.31
N PRO A 104 -26.74 15.89 1.84
CA PRO A 104 -27.92 15.56 1.00
C PRO A 104 -28.33 16.57 -0.10
N ALA A 105 -29.08 16.00 -1.06
CA ALA A 105 -30.18 16.49 -1.91
C ALA A 105 -30.35 17.98 -2.27
N GLU A 106 -30.61 18.25 -3.56
CA GLU A 106 -31.53 19.29 -4.06
C GLU A 106 -32.01 18.91 -5.47
N LEU A 107 -33.25 18.46 -5.66
CA LEU A 107 -34.02 18.64 -6.91
C LEU A 107 -35.54 18.57 -6.66
N SER A 108 -36.17 19.73 -6.81
CA SER A 108 -37.44 20.01 -7.50
C SER A 108 -38.79 19.49 -6.94
N SER A 109 -39.61 20.42 -6.42
CA SER A 109 -40.87 20.88 -7.05
C SER A 109 -42.01 21.18 -6.05
N SER A 110 -42.69 22.30 -6.31
CA SER A 110 -44.08 22.64 -5.99
C SER A 110 -44.49 23.11 -4.58
N SER A 111 -44.74 24.42 -4.53
CA SER A 111 -46.04 25.06 -4.22
C SER A 111 -46.63 25.01 -2.80
N GLN A 112 -47.04 26.23 -2.37
CA GLN A 112 -48.16 26.59 -1.48
C GLN A 112 -47.87 26.83 0.02
N HIS A 113 -47.50 28.08 0.27
CA HIS A 113 -47.95 28.95 1.37
C HIS A 113 -49.23 28.50 2.10
N LEU A 114 -49.16 28.29 3.43
CA LEU A 114 -50.19 28.73 4.41
C LEU A 114 -49.84 28.37 5.87
N LEU A 115 -49.72 29.43 6.68
CA LEU A 115 -50.09 29.62 8.09
C LEU A 115 -50.38 28.37 8.96
N ARG A 116 -49.81 28.35 10.17
CA ARG A 116 -50.52 28.64 11.46
C ARG A 116 -49.93 27.91 12.67
N GLU A 117 -49.36 28.73 13.56
CA GLU A 117 -49.45 28.74 15.03
C GLU A 117 -49.51 27.49 15.93
N ARG A 118 -48.83 27.68 17.09
CA ARG A 118 -49.15 27.31 18.49
C ARG A 118 -48.58 26.00 19.07
N LYS A 119 -47.47 26.18 19.79
CA LYS A 119 -47.28 25.97 21.25
C LYS A 119 -48.19 24.95 21.96
N SER A 120 -47.58 23.91 22.55
CA SER A 120 -47.80 23.45 23.95
C SER A 120 -47.15 22.08 24.21
N SER A 121 -46.17 22.03 25.13
CA SER A 121 -46.24 21.29 26.42
C SER A 121 -45.58 19.91 26.43
N ALA A 122 -44.53 19.77 27.26
CA ALA A 122 -44.14 18.52 27.92
C ALA A 122 -45.07 18.29 29.15
N PRO A 123 -44.95 17.23 29.99
CA PRO A 123 -44.10 16.02 29.93
C PRO A 123 -44.91 14.72 30.19
N SER A 124 -44.28 13.54 30.18
CA SER A 124 -44.75 12.41 31.02
C SER A 124 -43.64 11.39 31.27
N HIS A 125 -43.45 11.12 32.57
CA HIS A 125 -42.64 10.07 33.17
C HIS A 125 -43.31 8.69 33.04
N SER A 126 -42.54 7.61 32.96
CA SER A 126 -42.82 6.29 33.57
C SER A 126 -41.61 5.37 33.32
N SER A 127 -40.79 5.04 34.35
CA SER A 127 -40.78 3.78 35.13
C SER A 127 -40.58 2.53 34.24
N GLN A 128 -39.63 1.60 34.41
CA GLN A 128 -38.84 1.07 35.53
C GLN A 128 -37.79 0.06 34.97
N PRO A 129 -36.70 -0.32 35.67
CA PRO A 129 -35.83 -1.43 35.26
C PRO A 129 -36.24 -2.78 35.89
N THR A 130 -35.88 -3.89 35.24
CA THR A 130 -35.82 -5.20 35.89
C THR A 130 -34.62 -5.98 35.39
N LEU A 131 -34.02 -6.72 36.32
CA LEU A 131 -32.76 -7.47 36.31
C LEU A 131 -32.52 -8.39 35.11
#